data_AF-A0A0T0MCL6-F1
#
_entry.id   AF-A0A0T0MCL6-F1
#
_cell.length_a   1.000
_cell.length_b   1.000
_cell.length_c   1.000
_cell.angle_alpha   90.00
_cell.angle_beta   90.00
_cell.angle_gamma   90.00
#
_symmetry.space_group_name_H-M   'P 1'
#
loop_
_entity.id
_entity.type
_entity.pdbx_description
1 polymer ?
#
loop_
_entity_poly.entity_id
_entity_poly.type
_entity_poly.pdbx_seq_one_letter_code
_entity_poly.pdbx_strand_id
1 'polypeptide(L)'
;MFDFKERPHERIRAVAGADCKDAFYRPSDPNCIMTMAHTHQNVRCDGSLVQSVPSEVDIYGLLDEIKNNCSGNYGNVNSFTISQGGTYILSYVGTNLSTIGYDLDEWTDKYKDNIDKMIKRNKFTVANQEAFFTKFLKYVVKINGLEVYKKEGNVINKLEYNSTTKTATKTPCPN
;
A
#
# COMPACT_ATOMS: atom_id res chain seq x y z
N MET A 1 14.37 15.73 32.61
CA MET A 1 15.46 15.22 31.78
C MET A 1 15.22 13.72 31.65
N PHE A 2 14.65 13.26 30.53
CA PHE A 2 14.35 11.85 30.33
C PHE A 2 15.46 11.22 29.49
N ASP A 3 16.17 10.28 30.10
CA ASP A 3 17.26 9.49 29.53
C ASP A 3 16.67 8.31 28.74
N PHE A 4 16.84 8.33 27.42
CA PHE A 4 16.47 7.22 26.54
C PHE A 4 17.68 6.30 26.36
N LYS A 5 17.77 5.25 27.18
CA LYS A 5 18.65 4.12 26.87
C LYS A 5 18.04 3.29 25.73
N GLU A 6 18.73 3.28 24.59
CA GLU A 6 18.46 2.38 23.47
C GLU A 6 18.50 0.93 23.95
N ARG A 7 17.41 0.18 23.72
CA ARG A 7 17.37 -1.27 23.92
C ARG A 7 17.63 -1.98 22.59
N PRO A 8 18.45 -3.04 22.58
CA PRO A 8 18.87 -3.74 21.36
C PRO A 8 17.68 -4.45 20.71
N HIS A 9 17.73 -4.56 19.39
CA HIS A 9 16.72 -5.17 18.51
C HIS A 9 16.21 -6.53 19.02
N GLU A 10 15.14 -6.52 19.82
CA GLU A 10 14.35 -7.70 20.11
C GLU A 10 13.67 -8.14 18.81
N ARG A 11 13.99 -9.36 18.35
CA ARG A 11 13.17 -10.04 17.35
C ARG A 11 11.77 -10.17 17.94
N ILE A 12 10.81 -9.41 17.42
CA ILE A 12 9.41 -9.48 17.80
C ILE A 12 8.95 -10.93 17.55
N ARG A 13 8.85 -11.73 18.61
CA ARG A 13 8.20 -13.04 18.55
C ARG A 13 6.70 -12.78 18.53
N ALA A 14 5.99 -13.39 17.58
CA ALA A 14 4.55 -13.39 17.55
C ALA A 14 4.01 -13.92 18.91
N VAL A 15 3.14 -13.14 19.54
CA VAL A 15 2.49 -13.54 20.80
C VAL A 15 1.41 -14.57 20.46
N ALA A 16 1.57 -15.79 20.95
CA ALA A 16 0.57 -16.84 20.76
C ALA A 16 -0.77 -16.38 21.36
N GLY A 17 -1.82 -16.32 20.53
CA GLY A 17 -3.17 -15.90 20.92
C GLY A 17 -3.58 -14.48 20.52
N ALA A 18 -2.70 -13.68 19.90
CA ALA A 18 -3.12 -12.42 19.26
C ALA A 18 -3.81 -12.71 17.92
N ASP A 19 -4.95 -12.07 17.66
CA ASP A 19 -5.66 -12.18 16.38
C ASP A 19 -4.84 -11.42 15.32
N CYS A 20 -4.02 -12.14 14.54
CA CYS A 20 -3.22 -11.56 13.45
C CYS A 20 -4.06 -11.33 12.19
N LYS A 21 -5.18 -10.61 12.34
CA LYS A 21 -6.06 -10.26 11.23
C LYS A 21 -5.76 -8.86 10.76
N ASP A 22 -5.83 -8.71 9.45
CA ASP A 22 -5.91 -7.42 8.82
C ASP A 22 -7.31 -6.84 9.09
N ALA A 23 -7.38 -5.62 9.63
CA ALA A 23 -8.63 -4.91 9.83
C ALA A 23 -8.95 -4.07 8.61
N PHE A 24 -10.19 -4.15 8.12
CA PHE A 24 -10.69 -3.37 7.00
C PHE A 24 -11.86 -2.50 7.46
N TYR A 25 -11.72 -1.18 7.35
CA TYR A 25 -12.75 -0.21 7.69
C TYR A 25 -13.14 0.64 6.47
N ARG A 26 -14.45 0.82 6.28
CA ARG A 26 -15.02 1.53 5.14
C ARG A 26 -16.23 2.38 5.58
N PRO A 27 -16.07 3.69 5.79
CA PRO A 27 -17.20 4.60 5.95
C PRO A 27 -17.80 4.90 4.56
N SER A 28 -19.12 4.79 4.41
CA SER A 28 -19.81 5.24 3.21
C SER A 28 -20.03 6.75 3.27
N ASP A 29 -19.39 7.52 2.39
CA ASP A 29 -19.60 8.97 2.27
C ASP A 29 -20.15 9.31 0.86
N PRO A 30 -21.32 9.97 0.75
CA PRO A 30 -21.89 10.41 -0.53
C PRO A 30 -21.03 11.43 -1.28
N ASN A 31 -20.00 12.02 -0.65
CA ASN A 31 -19.05 12.95 -1.26
C ASN A 31 -17.77 12.26 -1.77
N CYS A 32 -17.70 10.92 -1.74
CA CYS A 32 -16.52 10.16 -2.13
C CYS A 32 -15.24 10.51 -1.35
N ILE A 33 -15.40 11.02 -0.13
CA ILE A 33 -14.34 11.05 0.88
C ILE A 33 -14.23 9.64 1.42
N MET A 34 -13.57 8.78 0.65
CA MET A 34 -13.38 7.41 1.06
C MET A 34 -12.17 7.35 1.97
N THR A 35 -12.31 6.60 3.05
CA THR A 35 -11.20 6.25 3.94
C THR A 35 -11.27 4.75 4.10
N MET A 36 -10.80 4.01 3.10
CA MET A 36 -10.51 2.60 3.29
C MET A 36 -9.28 2.52 4.20
N ALA A 37 -9.45 2.05 5.43
CA ALA A 37 -8.32 1.78 6.31
C ALA A 37 -8.08 0.28 6.35
N HIS A 38 -6.92 -0.15 5.86
CA HIS A 38 -6.49 -1.54 5.87
C HIS A 38 -5.19 -1.67 6.65
N THR A 39 -5.08 -2.64 7.55
CA THR A 39 -3.81 -2.90 8.24
C THR A 39 -3.08 -4.07 7.60
N HIS A 40 -1.77 -4.00 7.41
CA HIS A 40 -0.96 -5.19 7.07
C HIS A 40 -0.08 -5.60 8.25
N GLN A 41 -0.08 -6.89 8.56
CA GLN A 41 0.93 -7.51 9.42
C GLN A 41 2.00 -8.16 8.54
N ASN A 42 3.29 -7.92 8.80
CA ASN A 42 4.37 -8.49 7.95
C ASN A 42 4.60 -10.00 8.16
N VAL A 43 3.94 -10.57 9.16
CA VAL A 43 4.04 -11.98 9.56
C VAL A 43 2.67 -12.46 10.01
N ARG A 44 2.21 -13.59 9.48
CA ARG A 44 0.96 -14.25 9.92
C ARG A 44 1.19 -15.05 11.20
N CYS A 45 0.11 -15.53 11.83
CA CYS A 45 0.19 -16.42 13.00
C CYS A 45 1.08 -17.65 12.78
N ASP A 46 1.16 -18.16 11.54
CA ASP A 46 1.95 -19.34 11.18
C ASP A 46 3.43 -19.02 10.88
N GLY A 47 3.85 -17.76 11.04
CA GLY A 47 5.21 -17.31 10.74
C GLY A 47 5.45 -16.97 9.26
N SER A 48 4.44 -17.12 8.39
CA SER A 48 4.56 -16.77 6.98
C SER A 48 4.74 -15.25 6.80
N LEU A 49 5.72 -14.87 5.99
CA LEU A 49 5.97 -13.48 5.63
C LEU A 49 4.84 -12.94 4.75
N VAL A 50 4.42 -11.71 5.02
CA VAL A 50 3.39 -10.97 4.27
C VAL A 50 3.92 -9.56 3.97
N GLN A 51 3.45 -8.98 2.87
CA GLN A 51 3.87 -7.65 2.44
C GLN A 51 3.59 -6.57 3.49
N SER A 52 4.53 -5.64 3.61
CA SER A 52 4.52 -4.47 4.49
C SER A 52 4.17 -3.17 3.75
N VAL A 53 3.63 -3.28 2.55
CA VAL A 53 3.22 -2.19 1.65
C VAL A 53 1.85 -2.54 1.09
N PRO A 54 1.08 -1.58 0.54
CA PRO A 54 -0.20 -1.90 -0.09
C PRO A 54 -0.07 -2.97 -1.17
N SER A 55 -1.11 -3.77 -1.32
CA SER A 55 -1.22 -4.89 -2.25
C SER A 55 -2.05 -4.53 -3.48
N GLU A 56 -2.13 -5.46 -4.43
CA GLU A 56 -3.06 -5.37 -5.55
C GLU A 56 -4.53 -5.31 -5.11
N VAL A 57 -4.86 -5.97 -3.98
CA VAL A 57 -6.22 -5.98 -3.43
C VAL A 57 -6.60 -4.61 -2.88
N ASP A 58 -5.65 -3.86 -2.30
CA ASP A 58 -5.88 -2.49 -1.86
C ASP A 58 -6.22 -1.56 -3.03
N ILE A 59 -5.51 -1.73 -4.15
CA ILE A 59 -5.76 -0.98 -5.38
C ILE A 59 -7.14 -1.35 -5.95
N TYR A 60 -7.42 -2.64 -6.07
CA TYR A 60 -8.72 -3.13 -6.55
C TYR A 60 -9.86 -2.60 -5.69
N GLY A 61 -9.75 -2.70 -4.36
CA GLY A 61 -10.79 -2.24 -3.45
C GLY A 61 -11.06 -0.76 -3.60
N LEU A 62 -10.02 0.07 -3.77
CA LEU A 62 -10.18 1.50 -4.05
C LEU A 62 -10.94 1.73 -5.37
N LEU A 63 -10.55 1.05 -6.45
CA LEU A 63 -11.15 1.24 -7.78
C LEU A 63 -12.59 0.72 -7.86
N ASP A 64 -12.85 -0.46 -7.30
CA ASP A 64 -14.20 -1.04 -7.22
C ASP A 64 -15.13 -0.12 -6.44
N GLU A 65 -14.62 0.46 -5.36
CA GLU A 65 -15.40 1.36 -4.54
C GLU A 65 -15.78 2.64 -5.27
N ILE A 66 -14.83 3.28 -5.96
CA ILE A 66 -15.11 4.46 -6.77
C ILE A 66 -16.10 4.11 -7.89
N LYS A 67 -15.97 2.93 -8.52
CA LYS A 67 -16.86 2.50 -9.59
C LYS A 67 -18.31 2.31 -9.12
N ASN A 68 -18.50 1.75 -7.93
CA ASN A 68 -19.81 1.34 -7.43
C ASN A 68 -20.52 2.43 -6.59
N ASN A 69 -19.77 3.34 -5.96
CA ASN A 69 -20.33 4.27 -4.98
C ASN A 69 -20.15 5.73 -5.35
N CYS A 70 -19.31 6.03 -6.35
CA CYS A 70 -19.07 7.39 -6.78
C CYS A 70 -19.67 7.64 -8.16
N SER A 71 -20.47 8.70 -8.31
CA SER A 71 -21.25 8.97 -9.53
C SER A 71 -20.70 10.12 -10.39
N GLY A 72 -19.52 9.93 -11.00
CA GLY A 72 -19.10 10.71 -12.17
C GLY A 72 -18.38 12.05 -11.96
N ASN A 73 -17.99 12.43 -10.73
CA ASN A 73 -17.01 13.50 -10.50
C ASN A 73 -16.34 13.32 -9.15
N TYR A 74 -15.08 12.89 -9.13
CA TYR A 74 -14.34 12.60 -7.92
C TYR A 74 -13.25 13.65 -7.80
N GLY A 75 -13.26 14.43 -6.71
CA GLY A 75 -12.21 15.40 -6.44
C GLY A 75 -10.89 14.68 -6.18
N ASN A 76 -10.80 14.00 -5.03
CA ASN A 76 -9.70 13.12 -4.65
C ASN A 76 -10.27 11.97 -3.84
N VAL A 77 -9.90 10.74 -4.17
CA VAL A 77 -10.31 9.55 -3.40
C VAL A 77 -9.07 8.93 -2.80
N ASN A 78 -9.09 8.70 -1.48
CA ASN A 78 -7.94 8.18 -0.76
C ASN A 78 -8.24 6.82 -0.09
N SER A 79 -7.24 5.97 -0.02
CA SER A 79 -7.23 4.75 0.78
C SER A 79 -5.94 4.74 1.60
N PHE A 80 -6.02 4.28 2.83
CA PHE A 80 -4.93 4.29 3.79
C PHE A 80 -4.58 2.85 4.18
N THR A 81 -3.30 2.50 4.01
CA THR A 81 -2.77 1.23 4.49
C THR A 81 -1.83 1.49 5.65
N ILE A 82 -2.11 0.93 6.83
CA ILE A 82 -1.24 1.03 8.00
C ILE A 82 -0.51 -0.30 8.16
N SER A 83 0.81 -0.27 8.13
CA SER A 83 1.63 -1.48 8.22
C SER A 83 2.86 -1.24 9.07
N GLN A 84 3.59 -2.31 9.40
CA GLN A 84 4.92 -2.18 9.99
C GLN A 84 5.93 -1.50 9.05
N GLY A 85 5.66 -1.45 7.73
CA GLY A 85 6.46 -0.70 6.76
C GLY A 85 6.18 0.81 6.75
N GLY A 86 5.11 1.24 7.44
CA GLY A 86 4.67 2.62 7.56
C GLY A 86 3.19 2.80 7.20
N THR A 87 2.77 4.06 7.19
CA THR A 87 1.43 4.47 6.72
C THR A 87 1.52 4.92 5.27
N TYR A 88 0.76 4.25 4.41
CA TYR A 88 0.67 4.54 2.99
C TYR A 88 -0.71 5.14 2.67
N ILE A 89 -0.74 6.00 1.65
CA ILE A 89 -1.97 6.60 1.14
C ILE A 89 -1.99 6.30 -0.36
N LEU A 90 -2.96 5.50 -0.81
CA LEU A 90 -3.31 5.38 -2.22
C LEU A 90 -4.28 6.50 -2.55
N SER A 91 -3.96 7.31 -3.55
CA SER A 91 -4.79 8.42 -4.00
C SER A 91 -5.18 8.23 -5.44
N TYR A 92 -6.46 8.45 -5.75
CA TYR A 92 -6.96 8.51 -7.12
C TYR A 92 -7.55 9.89 -7.40
N VAL A 93 -7.06 10.53 -8.46
CA VAL A 93 -7.54 11.81 -8.97
C VAL A 93 -7.93 11.64 -10.43
N GLY A 94 -9.23 11.77 -10.74
CA GLY A 94 -9.71 11.60 -12.11
C GLY A 94 -11.23 11.59 -12.21
N THR A 95 -11.73 11.75 -13.44
CA THR A 95 -13.16 11.94 -13.72
C THR A 95 -13.82 10.74 -14.42
N ASN A 96 -13.08 9.69 -14.77
CA ASN A 96 -13.64 8.59 -15.54
C ASN A 96 -12.97 7.23 -15.25
N LEU A 97 -13.57 6.46 -14.35
CA LEU A 97 -13.21 5.04 -14.14
C LEU A 97 -13.95 4.06 -15.05
N SER A 98 -14.97 4.50 -15.81
CA SER A 98 -15.78 3.60 -16.65
C SER A 98 -14.98 2.93 -17.78
N THR A 99 -13.80 3.47 -18.11
CA THR A 99 -12.88 2.96 -19.13
C THR A 99 -11.70 2.16 -18.56
N ILE A 100 -11.57 2.10 -17.23
CA ILE A 100 -10.48 1.37 -16.59
C ILE A 100 -10.91 -0.09 -16.42
N GLY A 101 -10.59 -0.89 -17.43
CA GLY A 101 -10.55 -2.34 -17.29
C GLY A 101 -9.32 -2.73 -16.47
N TYR A 102 -9.50 -3.57 -15.47
CA TYR A 102 -8.42 -4.22 -14.74
C TYR A 102 -8.65 -5.73 -14.72
N ASP A 103 -7.56 -6.49 -14.70
CA ASP A 103 -7.58 -7.95 -14.58
C ASP A 103 -7.00 -8.31 -13.21
N LEU A 104 -7.90 -8.58 -12.24
CA LEU A 104 -7.49 -8.86 -10.87
C LEU A 104 -6.70 -10.17 -10.78
N ASP A 105 -7.02 -11.16 -11.61
CA ASP A 105 -6.32 -12.44 -11.62
C ASP A 105 -4.88 -12.26 -12.11
N GLU A 106 -4.69 -11.50 -13.20
CA GLU A 106 -3.36 -11.15 -13.71
C GLU A 106 -2.55 -10.37 -12.66
N TRP A 107 -3.19 -9.42 -11.97
CA TRP A 107 -2.56 -8.61 -10.94
C TRP A 107 -2.13 -9.46 -9.75
N THR A 108 -3.01 -10.32 -9.26
CA THR A 108 -2.75 -11.22 -8.15
C THR A 108 -1.64 -12.22 -8.47
N ASP A 109 -1.64 -12.82 -9.66
CA ASP A 109 -0.58 -13.75 -10.06
C ASP A 109 0.78 -13.05 -10.13
N LYS A 110 0.84 -11.86 -10.74
CA LYS A 110 2.08 -11.07 -10.80
C LYS A 110 2.54 -10.64 -9.42
N TYR A 111 1.62 -10.27 -8.54
CA TYR A 111 1.97 -9.82 -7.19
C TYR A 111 2.53 -10.97 -6.37
N LYS A 112 1.81 -12.11 -6.30
CA LYS A 112 2.23 -13.32 -5.57
C LYS A 112 3.58 -13.84 -6.05
N ASP A 113 3.78 -13.98 -7.37
CA ASP A 113 5.05 -14.46 -7.93
C ASP A 113 6.24 -13.57 -7.56
N ASN A 114 6.06 -12.24 -7.54
CA ASN A 114 7.13 -11.32 -7.13
C ASN A 114 7.42 -11.37 -5.64
N ILE A 115 6.39 -11.47 -4.80
CA ILE A 115 6.54 -11.62 -3.34
C ILE A 115 7.30 -12.91 -3.04
N ASP A 116 6.90 -14.04 -3.64
CA ASP A 116 7.59 -15.33 -3.49
C ASP A 116 9.05 -15.26 -3.94
N LYS A 117 9.32 -14.60 -5.08
CA LYS A 117 10.70 -14.38 -5.56
C LYS A 117 11.52 -13.53 -4.60
N MET A 118 10.92 -12.49 -4.00
CA MET A 118 11.61 -11.65 -3.01
C MET A 118 11.93 -12.43 -1.73
N ILE A 119 11.00 -13.25 -1.24
CA ILE A 119 11.21 -14.12 -0.07
C ILE A 119 12.32 -15.14 -0.36
N LYS A 120 12.22 -15.91 -1.46
CA LYS A 120 13.20 -16.94 -1.84
C LYS A 120 14.61 -16.38 -2.05
N ARG A 121 14.73 -15.11 -2.45
CA ARG A 121 16.03 -14.43 -2.68
C ARG A 121 16.54 -13.65 -1.47
N ASN A 122 15.87 -13.76 -0.31
CA ASN A 122 16.18 -12.97 0.89
C ASN A 122 16.23 -11.45 0.61
N LYS A 123 15.31 -10.97 -0.23
CA LYS A 123 15.16 -9.56 -0.63
C LYS A 123 13.85 -8.96 -0.13
N PHE A 124 13.20 -9.57 0.86
CA PHE A 124 11.89 -9.17 1.37
C PHE A 124 11.96 -7.99 2.37
N THR A 125 12.60 -6.89 1.97
CA THR A 125 12.72 -5.67 2.78
C THR A 125 11.68 -4.63 2.37
N VAL A 126 11.31 -3.72 3.28
CA VAL A 126 10.35 -2.63 3.00
C VAL A 126 10.74 -1.84 1.74
N ALA A 127 12.01 -1.46 1.61
CA ALA A 127 12.50 -0.70 0.46
C ALA A 127 12.34 -1.46 -0.88
N ASN A 128 12.58 -2.77 -0.88
CA ASN A 128 12.40 -3.60 -2.08
C ASN A 128 10.91 -3.77 -2.41
N GLN A 129 10.07 -3.89 -1.39
CA GLN A 129 8.62 -3.96 -1.55
C GLN A 129 8.04 -2.64 -2.07
N GLU A 130 8.48 -1.48 -1.57
CA GLU A 130 8.12 -0.15 -2.10
C GLU A 130 8.55 0.00 -3.57
N ALA A 131 9.78 -0.42 -3.91
CA ALA A 131 10.28 -0.40 -5.28
C ALA A 131 9.45 -1.31 -6.21
N PHE A 132 9.07 -2.50 -5.74
CA PHE A 132 8.18 -3.39 -6.46
C PHE A 132 6.79 -2.78 -6.64
N PHE A 133 6.18 -2.27 -5.57
CA PHE A 133 4.84 -1.72 -5.59
C PHE A 133 4.72 -0.52 -6.52
N THR A 134 5.65 0.44 -6.41
CA THR A 134 5.68 1.60 -7.31
C THR A 134 5.93 1.19 -8.77
N LYS A 135 6.75 0.16 -9.02
CA LYS A 135 6.95 -0.40 -10.36
C LYS A 135 5.68 -1.06 -10.88
N PHE A 136 4.97 -1.81 -10.03
CA PHE A 136 3.71 -2.46 -10.34
C PHE A 136 2.64 -1.44 -10.73
N LEU A 137 2.49 -0.36 -9.96
CA LEU A 137 1.62 0.77 -10.30
C LEU A 137 1.96 1.37 -11.68
N LYS A 138 3.25 1.64 -11.93
CA LYS A 138 3.70 2.30 -13.16
C LYS A 138 3.55 1.45 -14.43
N TYR A 139 3.81 0.14 -14.35
CA TYR A 139 3.94 -0.70 -15.55
C TYR A 139 2.87 -1.78 -15.71
N VAL A 140 2.21 -2.18 -14.62
CA VAL A 140 1.15 -3.19 -14.66
C VAL A 140 -0.20 -2.50 -14.56
N VAL A 141 -0.42 -1.73 -13.49
CA VAL A 141 -1.71 -1.08 -13.24
C VAL A 141 -1.97 0.05 -14.24
N LYS A 142 -0.99 0.94 -14.46
CA LYS A 142 -1.02 1.96 -15.53
C LYS A 142 -2.29 2.84 -15.52
N ILE A 143 -2.83 3.12 -14.34
CA ILE A 143 -3.98 4.01 -14.18
C ILE A 143 -3.49 5.43 -13.99
N ASN A 144 -3.87 6.32 -14.91
CA ASN A 144 -3.63 7.75 -14.77
C ASN A 144 -4.39 8.29 -13.55
N GLY A 145 -3.70 9.10 -12.74
CA GLY A 145 -4.27 9.68 -11.53
C GLY A 145 -4.21 8.77 -10.30
N LEU A 146 -3.81 7.50 -10.43
CA LEU A 146 -3.53 6.63 -9.29
C LEU A 146 -2.08 6.82 -8.82
N GLU A 147 -1.94 7.26 -7.58
CA GLU A 147 -0.67 7.59 -6.96
C GLU A 147 -0.57 6.96 -5.57
N VAL A 148 0.66 6.77 -5.09
CA VAL A 148 0.93 6.27 -3.74
C VAL A 148 1.82 7.26 -3.00
N TYR A 149 1.47 7.49 -1.74
CA TYR A 149 2.18 8.34 -0.82
C TYR A 149 2.53 7.56 0.44
N LYS A 150 3.56 8.02 1.15
CA LYS A 150 3.98 7.47 2.43
C LYS A 150 4.13 8.60 3.44
N LYS A 151 3.53 8.42 4.61
CA LYS A 151 3.70 9.33 5.74
C LYS A 151 4.93 8.92 6.55
N GLU A 152 5.88 9.85 6.69
CA GLU A 152 7.11 9.68 7.48
C GLU A 152 7.23 10.85 8.46
N GLY A 153 6.99 10.59 9.75
CA GLY A 153 6.86 11.65 10.75
C GLY A 153 5.72 12.59 10.39
N ASN A 154 6.02 13.89 10.24
CA ASN A 154 5.05 14.93 9.85
C ASN A 154 5.04 15.23 8.35
N VAL A 155 5.82 14.51 7.55
CA VAL A 155 5.94 14.73 6.11
C VAL A 155 5.19 13.64 5.35
N ILE A 156 4.43 14.04 4.33
CA ILE A 156 3.87 13.12 3.34
C ILE A 156 4.79 13.15 2.13
N ASN A 157 5.28 11.98 1.71
CA ASN A 157 6.13 11.84 0.54
C ASN A 157 5.38 11.09 -0.56
N LYS A 158 5.37 11.62 -1.79
CA LYS A 158 4.98 10.86 -2.97
C LYS A 158 6.02 9.76 -3.21
N LEU A 159 5.56 8.54 -3.45
CA LEU A 159 6.40 7.41 -3.84
C LEU A 159 6.27 7.17 -5.35
N GLU A 160 7.39 7.14 -6.06
CA GLU A 160 7.41 6.89 -7.50
C GLU A 160 8.54 5.92 -7.88
N TYR A 161 8.33 5.11 -8.92
CA TYR A 161 9.38 4.19 -9.39
C TYR A 161 10.39 4.91 -10.27
N ASN A 162 11.65 4.91 -9.84
CA ASN A 162 12.78 5.40 -10.63
C ASN A 162 13.38 4.23 -11.44
N SER A 163 13.24 4.31 -12.76
CA SER A 163 13.73 3.28 -13.69
C SER A 163 15.26 3.21 -13.78
N THR A 164 15.95 4.31 -13.45
CA THR A 164 17.42 4.42 -13.50
C THR A 164 18.04 3.73 -12.30
N THR A 165 17.59 4.08 -11.08
CA THR A 165 18.10 3.49 -9.84
C THR A 165 17.44 2.15 -9.51
N LYS A 166 16.31 1.83 -10.15
CA LYS A 166 15.45 0.66 -9.88
C LYS A 166 14.92 0.63 -8.45
N THR A 167 14.71 1.80 -7.85
CA THR A 167 14.19 1.97 -6.48
C THR A 167 12.95 2.84 -6.48
N ALA A 168 12.21 2.83 -5.37
CA ALA A 168 11.23 3.88 -5.11
C ALA A 168 11.97 5.18 -4.73
N THR A 169 11.58 6.29 -5.35
CA THR A 169 11.98 7.64 -4.96
C THR A 169 10.90 8.29 -4.10
N LYS A 170 11.33 9.08 -3.13
CA LYS A 170 10.47 9.84 -2.23
C LYS A 170 10.60 11.31 -2.59
N THR A 171 9.49 11.94 -2.92
CA THR A 171 9.41 13.39 -3.14
C THR A 171 8.47 13.97 -2.09
N PRO A 172 8.93 14.87 -1.21
CA PRO A 172 8.05 15.48 -0.21
C PRO A 172 6.94 16.28 -0.91
N CYS A 173 5.70 16.12 -0.44
CA CYS A 173 4.59 16.94 -0.90
C CYS A 173 4.76 18.37 -0.36
N PRO A 174 4.45 19.41 -1.16
CA PRO A 174 4.38 20.78 -0.66
C PRO A 174 3.39 20.85 0.51
N ASN A 175 3.76 21.55 1.58
CA ASN A 175 2.86 21.86 2.69
C ASN A 175 1.89 22.98 2.31
#